data_AF-A0A367EWR8-F1
#
_entry.id   AF-A0A367EWR8-F1
#
_cell.length_a   1.000
_cell.length_b   1.000
_cell.length_c   1.000
_cell.angle_alpha   90.00
_cell.angle_beta   90.00
_cell.angle_gamma   90.00
#
_symmetry.space_group_name_H-M   'P 1'
#
loop_
_entity.id
_entity.type
_entity.pdbx_description
1 polymer ?
#
loop_
_entity_poly.entity_id
_entity_poly.type
_entity_poly.pdbx_seq_one_letter_code
_entity_poly.pdbx_strand_id
1 'polypeptide(L)'
;MVAGRRAGPRRPGDARLSALGEATGEGHPHEDHAYVQAIAVTPGRQCLGIGGALLRHRLAGCDRQGLPACLEASSRRSRALYERHGFAVLG
;
A
#
# COMPACT_ATOMS: atom_id res chain seq x y z
N MET A 1 -3.21 3.11 -22.44
CA MET A 1 -4.49 3.80 -22.14
C MET A 1 -5.20 2.96 -21.08
N VAL A 2 -5.09 3.31 -19.79
CA VAL A 2 -5.72 2.53 -18.69
C VAL A 2 -6.85 3.37 -18.11
N ALA A 3 -8.08 2.87 -18.24
CA ALA A 3 -9.29 3.48 -17.72
C ALA A 3 -9.35 3.30 -16.19
N GLY A 4 -9.01 4.34 -15.44
CA GLY A 4 -9.14 4.40 -13.99
C GLY A 4 -10.59 4.65 -13.57
N ARG A 5 -11.15 3.75 -12.74
CA ARG A 5 -12.48 3.90 -12.14
C ARG A 5 -12.47 5.15 -11.22
N ARG A 6 -13.45 6.05 -11.37
CA ARG A 6 -13.57 7.26 -10.54
C ARG A 6 -13.63 6.88 -9.05
N ALA A 7 -12.62 7.32 -8.29
CA ALA A 7 -12.64 7.30 -6.84
C ALA A 7 -13.86 8.12 -6.33
N GLY A 8 -14.51 7.63 -5.28
CA GLY A 8 -15.63 8.31 -4.62
C GLY A 8 -15.26 9.67 -4.01
N PRO A 9 -16.19 10.34 -3.31
CA PRO A 9 -15.97 11.70 -2.80
C PRO A 9 -14.74 11.76 -1.89
N ARG A 10 -13.83 12.68 -2.23
CA ARG A 10 -12.55 12.92 -1.54
C ARG A 10 -12.81 13.31 -0.09
N ARG A 11 -12.22 12.57 0.86
CA ARG A 11 -12.19 12.89 2.29
C ARG A 11 -10.92 13.69 2.64
N PRO A 12 -10.92 14.45 3.75
CA PRO A 12 -9.78 15.30 4.15
C PRO A 12 -8.43 14.56 4.30
N GLY A 13 -8.45 13.23 4.53
CA GLY A 13 -7.25 12.39 4.62
C GLY A 13 -6.67 11.96 3.26
N ASP A 14 -7.37 12.21 2.16
CA ASP A 14 -7.05 11.68 0.84
C ASP A 14 -6.01 12.55 0.10
N ALA A 15 -5.81 13.80 0.52
CA ALA A 15 -4.81 14.69 -0.09
C ALA A 15 -3.39 14.14 0.01
N ARG A 16 -3.04 13.54 1.16
CA ARG A 16 -1.75 12.86 1.34
C ARG A 16 -1.64 11.62 0.46
N LEU A 17 -2.74 10.91 0.22
CA LEU A 17 -2.78 9.71 -0.61
C LEU A 17 -2.57 10.06 -2.09
N SER A 18 -3.23 11.12 -2.57
CA SER A 18 -3.03 11.64 -3.93
C SER A 18 -1.60 12.14 -4.14
N ALA A 19 -1.07 12.92 -3.20
CA ALA A 19 0.32 13.39 -3.27
C ALA A 19 1.34 12.25 -3.24
N LEU A 20 1.07 11.17 -2.49
CA LEU A 20 1.92 9.99 -2.50
C LEU A 20 1.89 9.33 -3.88
N GLY A 21 0.70 9.04 -4.42
CA GLY A 21 0.56 8.35 -5.70
C GLY A 21 1.13 9.12 -6.89
N GLU A 22 1.11 10.46 -6.85
CA GLU A 22 1.79 11.28 -7.85
C GLU A 22 3.32 11.22 -7.69
N ALA A 23 3.83 11.24 -6.47
CA ALA A 23 5.27 11.22 -6.19
C ALA A 23 5.95 9.88 -6.50
N THR A 24 5.21 8.79 -6.60
CA THR A 24 5.75 7.44 -6.79
C THR A 24 5.25 6.70 -8.03
N GLY A 25 4.50 7.39 -8.90
CA GLY A 25 4.01 6.86 -10.17
C GLY A 25 5.08 6.20 -11.06
N GLU A 26 6.34 6.59 -10.93
CA GLU A 26 7.42 6.23 -11.85
C GLU A 26 8.21 4.96 -11.46
N GLY A 27 8.02 4.40 -10.26
CA GLY A 27 8.81 3.27 -9.74
C GLY A 27 8.14 1.89 -9.79
N HIS A 28 7.05 1.74 -10.53
CA HIS A 28 6.27 0.51 -10.53
C HIS A 28 7.03 -0.63 -11.25
N PRO A 29 7.19 -1.81 -10.63
CA PRO A 29 7.81 -2.95 -11.29
C PRO A 29 7.04 -3.33 -12.56
N HIS A 30 7.77 -3.68 -13.62
CA HIS A 30 7.18 -4.03 -14.92
C HIS A 30 6.52 -5.42 -14.96
N GLU A 31 6.74 -6.24 -13.93
CA GLU A 31 6.14 -7.57 -13.79
C GLU A 31 4.70 -7.47 -13.26
N ASP A 32 3.86 -8.46 -13.58
CA ASP A 32 2.48 -8.53 -13.08
C ASP A 32 2.47 -8.61 -11.55
N HIS A 33 2.01 -7.54 -10.89
CA HIS A 33 1.99 -7.46 -9.43
C HIS A 33 0.73 -6.78 -8.91
N ALA A 34 0.32 -7.20 -7.71
CA ALA A 34 -0.72 -6.53 -6.95
C ALA A 34 -0.12 -5.31 -6.24
N TYR A 35 -0.45 -4.11 -6.69
CA TYR A 35 -0.02 -2.88 -6.03
C TYR A 35 -0.92 -2.53 -4.84
N VAL A 36 -0.31 -2.27 -3.68
CA VAL A 36 -1.01 -1.77 -2.49
C VAL A 36 -0.77 -0.27 -2.36
N GLN A 37 -1.70 0.52 -2.90
CA GLN A 37 -1.58 1.98 -2.94
C GLN A 37 -1.51 2.64 -1.55
N ALA A 38 -2.28 2.14 -0.57
CA ALA A 38 -2.12 2.56 0.82
C ALA A 38 -2.77 1.61 1.83
N ILE A 39 -2.25 1.67 3.06
CA ILE A 39 -2.86 1.15 4.27
C ILE A 39 -2.96 2.29 5.28
N ALA A 40 -4.18 2.55 5.76
CA ALA A 40 -4.45 3.62 6.71
C ALA A 40 -5.19 3.10 7.94
N VAL A 41 -4.81 3.62 9.11
CA VAL A 41 -5.50 3.39 10.39
C VAL A 41 -5.73 4.74 11.04
N THR A 42 -6.97 4.98 11.48
CA THR A 42 -7.36 6.20 12.21
C THR A 42 -6.38 6.46 13.37
N PRO A 43 -5.94 7.72 13.60
CA PRO A 43 -4.90 8.04 14.59
C PRO A 43 -5.12 7.41 15.98
N GLY A 44 -6.35 7.50 16.52
CA GLY A 44 -6.70 6.91 17.82
C GLY A 44 -6.78 5.38 17.87
N ARG A 45 -6.48 4.70 16.77
CA ARG A 45 -6.50 3.23 16.65
C ARG A 45 -5.15 2.67 16.19
N GLN A 46 -4.13 3.52 16.09
CA GLN A 46 -2.77 3.11 15.73
C GLN A 46 -2.10 2.33 16.87
N CYS A 47 -1.01 1.63 16.56
CA CYS A 47 -0.27 0.78 17.51
C CYS A 47 -1.04 -0.45 18.05
N LEU A 48 -2.26 -0.70 17.59
CA LEU A 48 -3.07 -1.87 17.99
C LEU A 48 -2.95 -3.07 17.04
N GLY A 49 -1.90 -3.13 16.21
CA GLY A 49 -1.72 -4.21 15.23
C GLY A 49 -2.67 -4.19 14.02
N ILE A 50 -3.58 -3.23 13.92
CA ILE A 50 -4.60 -3.13 12.86
C ILE A 50 -3.94 -3.02 11.47
N GLY A 51 -2.90 -2.21 11.31
CA GLY A 51 -2.20 -2.06 10.03
C GLY A 51 -1.60 -3.37 9.53
N GLY A 52 -1.05 -4.19 10.44
CA GLY A 52 -0.54 -5.52 10.10
C GLY A 52 -1.66 -6.51 9.77
N ALA A 53 -2.81 -6.42 10.44
CA ALA A 53 -3.98 -7.25 10.11
C ALA A 53 -4.53 -6.94 8.71
N LEU A 54 -4.65 -5.65 8.37
CA LEU A 54 -5.04 -5.21 7.02
C LEU A 54 -4.05 -5.70 5.96
N LEU A 55 -2.75 -5.59 6.23
CA LEU A 55 -1.72 -6.05 5.30
C LEU A 55 -1.79 -7.56 5.08
N ARG A 56 -1.89 -8.38 6.14
CA ARG A 56 -2.04 -9.84 6.02
C ARG A 56 -3.26 -10.23 5.19
N HIS A 57 -4.39 -9.57 5.41
CA HIS A 57 -5.59 -9.84 4.63
C HIS A 57 -5.37 -9.57 3.13
N ARG A 58 -4.69 -8.46 2.80
CA ARG A 58 -4.39 -8.12 1.41
C ARG A 58 -3.40 -9.13 0.78
N LEU A 59 -2.36 -9.51 1.51
CA LEU A 59 -1.36 -10.48 1.07
C LEU A 59 -1.99 -11.86 0.80
N ALA A 60 -2.85 -12.36 1.68
CA ALA A 60 -3.58 -13.60 1.43
C ALA A 60 -4.42 -13.56 0.15
N GLY A 61 -4.88 -12.37 -0.27
CA GLY A 61 -5.52 -12.16 -1.56
C GLY A 61 -4.54 -12.33 -2.73
N CYS A 62 -3.34 -11.75 -2.62
CA CYS A 62 -2.28 -11.85 -3.62
C CYS A 62 -1.76 -13.29 -3.74
N ASP A 63 -1.55 -13.98 -2.62
CA ASP A 63 -1.07 -15.36 -2.57
C ASP A 63 -2.01 -16.31 -3.32
N ARG A 64 -3.33 -16.16 -3.12
CA ARG A 64 -4.34 -16.95 -3.86
C ARG A 64 -4.34 -16.68 -5.36
N GLN A 65 -3.88 -15.51 -5.78
CA GLN A 65 -3.79 -15.12 -7.19
C GLN A 65 -2.41 -15.45 -7.79
N GLY A 66 -1.46 -15.93 -6.98
CA GLY A 66 -0.08 -16.16 -7.41
C GLY A 66 0.65 -14.88 -7.80
N LEU A 67 0.19 -13.71 -7.31
CA LEU A 67 0.76 -12.42 -7.68
C LEU A 67 1.70 -11.90 -6.58
N PRO A 68 2.89 -11.40 -6.93
CA PRO A 68 3.71 -10.66 -5.99
C PRO A 68 3.00 -9.36 -5.58
N ALA A 69 3.25 -8.91 -4.34
CA ALA A 69 2.73 -7.65 -3.84
C ALA A 69 3.85 -6.59 -3.82
N CYS A 70 3.57 -5.40 -4.35
CA CYS A 70 4.48 -4.26 -4.28
C CYS A 70 3.79 -3.07 -3.60
N LEU A 71 4.58 -2.26 -2.88
CA LEU A 71 4.15 -1.06 -2.18
C LEU A 71 5.33 -0.12 -1.95
N GLU A 72 5.03 1.12 -1.57
CA GLU A 72 6.06 2.06 -1.11
C GLU A 72 5.95 2.35 0.38
N ALA A 73 7.13 2.46 0.99
CA ALA A 73 7.27 2.91 2.36
C ALA A 73 7.53 4.42 2.42
N SER A 74 6.50 5.19 2.73
CA SER A 74 6.60 6.66 2.91
C SER A 74 7.16 7.12 4.27
N SER A 75 7.57 6.20 5.15
CA SER A 75 8.16 6.52 6.45
C SER A 75 8.96 5.35 7.02
N ARG A 76 9.89 5.60 7.96
CA ARG A 76 10.61 4.53 8.68
C ARG A 76 9.66 3.58 9.42
N ARG A 77 8.54 4.10 9.96
CA ARG A 77 7.56 3.29 10.69
C ARG A 77 6.81 2.34 9.77
N SER A 78 6.37 2.80 8.59
CA SER A 78 5.72 1.94 7.60
C SER A 78 6.70 0.94 7.01
N ARG A 79 7.95 1.35 6.72
CA ARG A 79 9.03 0.43 6.31
C ARG A 79 9.21 -0.72 7.30
N ALA A 80 9.37 -0.42 8.58
CA ALA A 80 9.55 -1.44 9.61
C ALA A 80 8.31 -2.32 9.83
N LEU A 81 7.11 -1.87 9.46
CA LEU A 81 5.93 -2.72 9.41
C LEU A 81 6.05 -3.70 8.23
N TYR A 82 6.38 -3.21 7.03
CA TYR A 82 6.43 -4.04 5.82
C TYR A 82 7.56 -5.07 5.86
N GLU A 83 8.75 -4.73 6.36
CA GLU A 83 9.86 -5.68 6.52
C GLU A 83 9.47 -6.87 7.42
N ARG A 84 8.69 -6.64 8.49
CA ARG A 84 8.16 -7.71 9.35
C ARG A 84 7.16 -8.63 8.65
N HIS A 85 6.62 -8.19 7.52
CA HIS A 85 5.70 -8.96 6.68
C HIS A 85 6.38 -9.55 5.44
N GLY A 86 7.72 -9.58 5.40
CA GLY A 86 8.48 -10.24 4.35
C GLY A 86 8.76 -9.39 3.12
N PHE A 87 8.42 -8.09 3.14
CA PHE A 87 8.81 -7.18 2.07
C PHE A 87 10.31 -6.88 2.15
N ALA A 88 10.97 -6.93 0.99
CA ALA A 88 12.33 -6.45 0.80
C ALA A 88 12.32 -5.10 0.07
N VAL A 89 13.37 -4.30 0.26
CA VAL A 89 13.57 -3.09 -0.56
C VAL A 89 13.97 -3.53 -1.96
N LEU A 90 13.18 -3.10 -2.95
CA LEU A 90 13.57 -3.16 -4.36
C LEU A 90 14.54 -2.00 -4.62
N GLY A 91 15.72 -2.33 -5.13
CA GLY A 91 16.81 -1.38 -5.40
C GLY A 91 16.61 -0.57 -6.66
#